data_AF-A0A2E6RI36-F1
#
_entry.id   AF-A0A2E6RI36-F1
#
_cell.length_a   1.000
_cell.length_b   1.000
_cell.length_c   1.000
_cell.angle_alpha   90.00
_cell.angle_beta   90.00
_cell.angle_gamma   90.00
#
_symmetry.space_group_name_H-M   'P 1'
#
loop_
_entity.id
_entity.type
_entity.pdbx_description
1 polymer ?
#
loop_
_entity_poly.entity_id
_entity_poly.type
_entity_poly.pdbx_seq_one_letter_code
_entity_poly.pdbx_strand_id
1 'polypeptide(L)'
;MKLLFSGCSITYGDELQNKFMERFSKLVSHHFAAPHNNISECGISNDNIVRRTIDRVDKMPPDLIIMQFTVHQRIEWWSEDGKPHKFTPQRIKDQTQRTYYRDVYTDTQGAENLWKNMFLFDCYCKEKGLKYIPLVADHFDLILKHPDRVFEEGIGDWRRLCENIPYTFLHPTCLGTSEEFPENYAQGVRGGHPSAKGHKAIANKIIELIDAI
;
A
#
# COMPACT_ATOMS: atom_id res chain seq x y z
N MET A 1 7.33 20.89 7.58
CA MET A 1 6.74 19.75 6.89
C MET A 1 6.14 18.78 7.91
N LYS A 2 4.85 18.45 7.80
CA LYS A 2 4.13 17.42 8.56
C LYS A 2 3.86 16.24 7.64
N LEU A 3 4.36 15.07 8.01
CA LEU A 3 4.25 13.86 7.21
C LEU A 3 3.12 12.96 7.68
N LEU A 4 2.28 12.48 6.75
CA LEU A 4 1.30 11.43 7.01
C LEU A 4 1.72 10.15 6.29
N PHE A 5 1.82 9.04 7.03
CA PHE A 5 2.06 7.72 6.46
C PHE A 5 0.80 6.85 6.62
N SER A 6 0.38 6.23 5.52
CA SER A 6 -0.78 5.33 5.48
C SER A 6 -0.46 4.09 4.65
N GLY A 7 -1.05 2.95 5.00
CA GLY A 7 -0.77 1.67 4.34
C GLY A 7 -1.02 0.46 5.22
N CYS A 8 -0.50 -0.70 4.81
CA CYS A 8 -0.77 -1.98 5.49
C CYS A 8 0.33 -2.38 6.50
N SER A 9 0.58 -3.68 6.65
CA SER A 9 1.58 -4.25 7.56
C SER A 9 3.00 -3.76 7.26
N ILE A 10 3.34 -3.55 5.97
CA ILE A 10 4.65 -3.01 5.58
C ILE A 10 4.82 -1.60 6.16
N THR A 11 3.85 -0.70 6.00
CA THR A 11 3.96 0.67 6.55
C THR A 11 3.87 0.71 8.07
N TYR A 12 3.09 -0.19 8.65
CA TYR A 12 2.99 -0.36 10.11
C TYR A 12 4.33 -0.76 10.74
N GLY A 13 5.17 -1.49 10.00
CA GLY A 13 6.42 -2.08 10.49
C GLY A 13 6.19 -3.43 11.16
N ASP A 14 5.34 -4.27 10.57
CA ASP A 14 5.15 -5.65 11.04
C ASP A 14 6.48 -6.42 10.93
N GLU A 15 6.69 -7.39 11.83
CA GLU A 15 7.92 -8.19 11.95
C GLU A 15 9.22 -7.46 12.33
N LEU A 16 9.23 -6.12 12.43
CA LEU A 16 10.37 -5.40 13.00
C LEU A 16 10.49 -5.61 14.51
N GLN A 17 11.71 -5.81 15.00
CA GLN A 17 12.00 -5.89 16.43
C GLN A 17 11.71 -4.56 17.13
N ASN A 18 12.12 -3.44 16.52
CA ASN A 18 11.84 -2.10 17.03
C ASN A 18 11.11 -1.26 15.99
N LYS A 19 9.87 -1.64 15.67
CA LYS A 19 9.06 -0.96 14.65
C LYS A 19 8.93 0.55 14.85
N PHE A 20 8.98 1.07 16.08
CA PHE A 20 8.85 2.50 16.34
C PHE A 20 10.08 3.31 15.95
N MET A 21 11.24 2.64 15.83
CA MET A 21 12.51 3.25 15.45
C MET A 21 12.96 2.87 14.04
N GLU A 22 12.62 1.66 13.59
CA GLU A 22 13.19 1.07 12.38
C GLU A 22 12.26 1.14 11.16
N ARG A 23 10.96 1.35 11.35
CA ARG A 23 10.03 1.43 10.21
C ARG A 23 10.34 2.65 9.35
N PHE A 24 10.17 2.52 8.04
CA PHE A 24 10.54 3.57 7.08
C PHE A 24 9.91 4.93 7.39
N SER A 25 8.67 4.98 7.89
CA SER A 25 8.04 6.25 8.28
C SER A 25 8.81 7.02 9.35
N LYS A 26 9.41 6.30 10.32
CA LYS A 26 10.26 6.92 11.34
C LYS A 26 11.57 7.41 10.72
N LEU A 27 12.21 6.58 9.90
CA LEU A 27 13.47 6.90 9.25
C LEU A 27 13.36 8.15 8.36
N VAL A 28 12.32 8.23 7.53
CA VAL A 28 12.02 9.40 6.69
C VAL A 28 11.77 10.64 7.56
N SER A 29 10.94 10.51 8.61
CA SER A 29 10.66 11.65 9.50
C SER A 29 11.89 12.19 10.22
N HIS A 30 12.82 11.30 10.60
CA HIS A 30 14.09 11.68 11.21
C HIS A 30 15.00 12.41 10.24
N HIS A 31 15.08 11.94 8.99
CA HIS A 31 15.89 12.57 7.95
C HIS A 31 15.50 14.05 7.76
N PHE A 32 14.19 14.33 7.70
CA PHE A 32 13.68 15.69 7.49
C PHE A 32 13.45 16.49 8.78
N ALA A 33 13.83 15.97 9.95
CA ALA A 33 13.49 16.54 11.26
C ALA A 33 12.01 16.94 11.38
N ALA A 34 11.13 16.13 10.79
CA ALA A 34 9.72 16.46 10.58
C ALA A 34 8.83 15.66 11.55
N PRO A 35 7.79 16.29 12.15
CA PRO A 35 6.75 15.52 12.82
C PRO A 35 6.05 14.61 11.80
N HIS A 36 5.76 13.37 12.20
CA HIS A 36 5.00 12.44 11.39
C HIS A 36 3.87 11.79 12.18
N ASN A 37 2.85 11.35 11.45
CA ASN A 37 1.82 10.47 11.96
C ASN A 37 1.70 9.25 11.05
N ASN A 38 1.69 8.05 11.62
CA ASN A 38 1.51 6.81 10.87
C ASN A 38 0.20 6.16 11.31
N ILE A 39 -0.75 6.07 10.38
CA ILE A 39 -2.12 5.56 10.62
C ILE A 39 -2.34 4.13 10.07
N SER A 40 -1.26 3.46 9.66
CA SER A 40 -1.28 2.14 9.03
C SER A 40 -1.69 1.03 9.99
N GLU A 41 -2.19 -0.06 9.43
CA GLU A 41 -2.62 -1.23 10.19
C GLU A 41 -2.36 -2.53 9.42
N CYS A 42 -2.03 -3.62 10.11
CA CYS A 42 -1.80 -4.91 9.46
C CYS A 42 -3.08 -5.49 8.85
N GLY A 43 -2.98 -5.97 7.60
CA GLY A 43 -4.04 -6.73 6.94
C GLY A 43 -5.24 -5.91 6.45
N ILE A 44 -5.12 -4.58 6.38
CA ILE A 44 -6.15 -3.73 5.77
C ILE A 44 -6.05 -3.75 4.24
N SER A 45 -7.19 -3.52 3.58
CA SER A 45 -7.36 -3.43 2.12
C SER A 45 -7.09 -2.02 1.58
N ASN A 46 -7.04 -1.89 0.26
CA ASN A 46 -6.88 -0.60 -0.41
C ASN A 46 -8.05 0.35 -0.15
N ASP A 47 -9.30 -0.15 -0.11
CA ASP A 47 -10.48 0.66 0.23
C ASP A 47 -10.36 1.25 1.66
N ASN A 48 -9.90 0.44 2.61
CA ASN A 48 -9.73 0.87 4.01
C ASN A 48 -8.60 1.90 4.15
N ILE A 49 -7.47 1.69 3.45
CA ILE A 49 -6.33 2.61 3.40
C ILE A 49 -6.80 3.99 2.93
N VAL A 50 -7.49 4.07 1.79
CA VAL A 50 -7.96 5.33 1.22
C VAL A 50 -8.94 6.02 2.18
N ARG A 51 -10.00 5.32 2.60
CA ARG A 51 -11.04 5.88 3.48
C ARG A 51 -10.48 6.45 4.77
N ARG A 52 -9.64 5.70 5.48
CA ARG A 52 -9.00 6.18 6.72
C ARG A 52 -8.05 7.34 6.51
N THR A 53 -7.41 7.40 5.34
CA THR A 53 -6.51 8.50 5.03
C THR A 53 -7.29 9.78 4.79
N ILE A 54 -8.37 9.74 4.01
CA ILE A 54 -9.29 10.87 3.82
C ILE A 54 -9.82 11.35 5.19
N ASP A 55 -10.36 10.44 6.00
CA ASP A 55 -10.86 10.75 7.35
C ASP A 55 -9.81 11.44 8.23
N ARG A 56 -8.53 11.07 8.05
CA ARG A 56 -7.43 11.63 8.82
C ARG A 56 -7.02 13.01 8.30
N VAL A 57 -6.92 13.15 6.98
CA VAL A 57 -6.50 14.37 6.29
C VAL A 57 -7.53 15.48 6.54
N ASP A 58 -8.82 15.20 6.43
CA ASP A 58 -9.88 16.18 6.66
C ASP A 58 -9.86 16.73 8.10
N LYS A 59 -9.42 15.92 9.07
CA LYS A 59 -9.30 16.33 10.49
C LYS A 59 -7.97 17.01 10.81
N MET A 60 -6.90 16.64 10.11
CA MET A 60 -5.56 17.18 10.34
C MET A 60 -4.74 17.10 9.05
N PRO A 61 -4.81 18.16 8.22
CA PRO A 61 -4.11 18.19 6.95
C PRO A 61 -2.59 18.09 7.15
N PRO A 62 -1.91 17.13 6.48
CA PRO A 62 -0.47 17.07 6.41
C PRO A 62 0.08 17.97 5.28
N ASP A 63 1.38 18.22 5.27
CA ASP A 63 2.05 18.89 4.14
C ASP A 63 2.37 17.88 3.01
N LEU A 64 2.56 16.61 3.37
CA LEU A 64 2.84 15.52 2.43
C LEU A 64 2.27 14.19 2.96
N ILE A 65 1.68 13.43 2.04
CA ILE A 65 1.14 12.08 2.30
C ILE A 65 2.03 11.04 1.63
N ILE A 66 2.42 10.00 2.36
CA ILE A 66 3.08 8.82 1.82
C ILE A 66 2.11 7.66 2.01
N MET A 67 1.58 7.14 0.90
CA MET A 67 0.55 6.11 0.91
C MET A 67 1.05 4.83 0.26
N GLN A 68 1.06 3.74 1.01
CA GLN A 68 1.41 2.42 0.52
C GLN A 68 0.15 1.58 0.30
N PHE A 69 -0.22 1.39 -0.96
CA PHE A 69 -1.23 0.44 -1.39
C PHE A 69 -0.73 -1.00 -1.19
N THR A 70 -1.61 -1.87 -0.71
CA THR A 70 -1.33 -3.28 -0.40
C THR A 70 -1.64 -4.17 -1.61
N VAL A 71 -1.25 -5.44 -1.51
CA VAL A 71 -1.64 -6.51 -2.44
C VAL A 71 -3.12 -6.44 -2.83
N HIS A 72 -3.41 -6.66 -4.11
CA HIS A 72 -4.69 -6.39 -4.73
C HIS A 72 -5.81 -7.35 -4.28
N GLN A 73 -5.47 -8.50 -3.71
CA GLN A 73 -6.46 -9.48 -3.24
C GLN A 73 -7.18 -9.06 -1.95
N ARG A 74 -6.74 -7.99 -1.27
CA ARG A 74 -7.38 -7.49 -0.03
C ARG A 74 -8.44 -6.45 -0.36
N ILE A 75 -9.69 -6.71 0.01
CA ILE A 75 -10.85 -5.85 -0.29
C ILE A 75 -11.69 -5.58 0.97
N GLU A 76 -12.56 -4.57 0.92
CA GLU A 76 -13.69 -4.46 1.87
C GLU A 76 -14.98 -5.01 1.26
N TRP A 77 -15.78 -5.69 2.09
CA TRP A 77 -17.12 -6.15 1.77
C TRP A 77 -18.13 -5.47 2.70
N TRP A 78 -19.23 -4.94 2.16
CA TRP A 78 -20.28 -4.34 2.99
C TRP A 78 -21.38 -5.36 3.28
N SER A 79 -21.68 -5.56 4.55
CA SER A 79 -22.84 -6.35 4.97
C SER A 79 -24.12 -5.52 5.01
N GLU A 80 -25.24 -6.20 5.22
CA GLU A 80 -26.57 -5.59 5.36
C GLU A 80 -26.66 -4.54 6.47
N ASP A 81 -25.80 -4.62 7.49
CA ASP A 81 -25.72 -3.60 8.57
C ASP A 81 -24.94 -2.32 8.16
N GLY A 82 -24.52 -2.23 6.89
CA GLY A 82 -23.80 -1.10 6.34
C GLY A 82 -22.34 -1.00 6.78
N LYS A 83 -21.80 -2.01 7.49
CA LYS A 83 -20.41 -1.97 7.96
C LYS A 83 -19.46 -2.67 6.99
N PRO A 84 -18.24 -2.12 6.82
CA PRO A 84 -17.22 -2.78 6.02
C PRO A 84 -16.56 -3.92 6.79
N HIS A 85 -16.48 -5.08 6.15
CA HIS A 85 -15.75 -6.27 6.58
C HIS A 85 -14.46 -6.40 5.79
N LYS A 86 -13.35 -6.66 6.50
CA LYS A 86 -12.04 -6.83 5.89
C LYS A 86 -11.90 -8.25 5.37
N PHE A 87 -11.83 -8.43 4.05
CA PHE A 87 -11.60 -9.73 3.44
C PHE A 87 -10.13 -9.82 3.02
N THR A 88 -9.46 -10.89 3.45
CA THR A 88 -8.06 -11.17 3.10
C THR A 88 -7.91 -12.68 2.89
N PRO A 89 -7.37 -13.12 1.74
CA PRO A 89 -7.29 -14.56 1.46
C PRO A 89 -6.36 -15.27 2.44
N GLN A 90 -5.39 -14.56 3.03
CA GLN A 90 -4.47 -15.10 4.04
C GLN A 90 -5.11 -15.30 5.43
N ARG A 91 -6.31 -14.74 5.69
CA ARG A 91 -6.99 -14.85 6.99
C ARG A 91 -8.49 -15.10 6.83
N ILE A 92 -8.86 -16.06 5.98
CA ILE A 92 -10.25 -16.51 5.84
C ILE A 92 -10.74 -17.01 7.21
N LYS A 93 -11.74 -16.33 7.79
CA LYS A 93 -12.30 -16.66 9.11
C LYS A 93 -13.60 -17.44 9.07
N ASP A 94 -14.33 -17.35 7.96
CA ASP A 94 -15.66 -17.91 7.82
C ASP A 94 -15.93 -18.43 6.41
N GLN A 95 -17.06 -19.14 6.26
CA GLN A 95 -17.45 -19.75 4.99
C GLN A 95 -17.81 -18.71 3.92
N THR A 96 -18.31 -17.53 4.30
CA THR A 96 -18.67 -16.46 3.36
C THR A 96 -17.44 -15.92 2.64
N GLN A 97 -16.38 -15.62 3.38
CA GLN A 97 -15.09 -15.20 2.82
C GLN A 97 -14.52 -16.28 1.89
N ARG A 98 -14.60 -17.54 2.32
CA ARG A 98 -14.12 -18.68 1.51
C ARG A 98 -14.88 -18.79 0.20
N THR A 99 -16.21 -18.73 0.25
CA THR A 99 -17.09 -18.78 -0.92
C THR A 99 -16.81 -17.59 -1.84
N TYR A 100 -16.66 -16.38 -1.30
CA TYR A 100 -16.31 -15.20 -2.09
C TYR A 100 -15.01 -15.39 -2.88
N TYR A 101 -13.92 -15.77 -2.20
CA TYR A 101 -12.63 -15.94 -2.85
C TYR A 101 -12.59 -17.12 -3.83
N ARG A 102 -13.47 -18.11 -3.67
CA ARG A 102 -13.56 -19.28 -4.55
C ARG A 102 -14.41 -18.99 -5.79
N ASP A 103 -15.56 -18.35 -5.60
CA ASP A 103 -16.64 -18.31 -6.60
C ASP A 103 -16.85 -16.94 -7.22
N VAL A 104 -16.34 -15.86 -6.61
CA VAL A 104 -16.61 -14.47 -7.04
C VAL A 104 -15.34 -13.71 -7.37
N TYR A 105 -14.32 -13.80 -6.50
CA TYR A 105 -13.09 -13.05 -6.65
C TYR A 105 -12.32 -13.45 -7.92
N THR A 106 -11.81 -12.45 -8.63
CA THR A 106 -10.78 -12.62 -9.66
C THR A 106 -9.63 -11.66 -9.40
N ASP A 107 -8.42 -12.01 -9.85
CA ASP A 107 -7.28 -11.10 -9.74
C ASP A 107 -7.52 -9.79 -10.50
N THR A 108 -8.21 -9.87 -11.64
CA THR A 108 -8.69 -8.70 -12.39
C THR A 108 -9.51 -7.77 -11.52
N GLN A 109 -10.50 -8.30 -10.79
CA GLN A 109 -11.31 -7.50 -9.87
C GLN A 109 -10.45 -6.85 -8.77
N GLY A 110 -9.51 -7.61 -8.18
CA GLY A 110 -8.61 -7.08 -7.16
C GLY A 110 -7.71 -5.97 -7.70
N ALA A 111 -7.14 -6.15 -8.89
CA ALA A 111 -6.28 -5.16 -9.53
C ALA A 111 -7.06 -3.89 -9.86
N GLU A 112 -8.26 -4.01 -10.45
CA GLU A 112 -9.14 -2.87 -10.69
C GLU A 112 -9.49 -2.14 -9.38
N ASN A 113 -9.72 -2.86 -8.28
CA ASN A 113 -9.94 -2.25 -6.97
C ASN A 113 -8.73 -1.42 -6.50
N LEU A 114 -7.51 -1.92 -6.65
CA LEU A 114 -6.28 -1.21 -6.30
C LEU A 114 -6.14 0.08 -7.11
N TRP A 115 -6.28 0.00 -8.43
CA TRP A 115 -6.12 1.16 -9.32
C TRP A 115 -7.23 2.19 -9.13
N LYS A 116 -8.48 1.75 -8.94
CA LYS A 116 -9.61 2.62 -8.58
C LYS A 116 -9.28 3.43 -7.33
N ASN A 117 -8.81 2.77 -6.27
CA ASN A 117 -8.48 3.44 -5.02
C ASN A 117 -7.34 4.45 -5.18
N MET A 118 -6.32 4.13 -5.99
CA MET A 118 -5.24 5.07 -6.30
C MET A 118 -5.75 6.30 -7.05
N PHE A 119 -6.53 6.10 -8.12
CA PHE A 119 -7.08 7.18 -8.92
C PHE A 119 -8.00 8.09 -8.10
N LEU A 120 -8.92 7.53 -7.33
CA LEU A 120 -9.84 8.33 -6.52
C LEU A 120 -9.10 9.14 -5.45
N PHE A 121 -8.05 8.58 -4.85
CA PHE A 121 -7.25 9.30 -3.87
C PHE A 121 -6.39 10.40 -4.51
N ASP A 122 -5.88 10.17 -5.73
CA ASP A 122 -5.20 11.20 -6.53
C ASP A 122 -6.12 12.38 -6.82
N CYS A 123 -7.35 12.12 -7.29
CA CYS A 123 -8.36 13.14 -7.52
C CYS A 123 -8.64 13.95 -6.25
N TYR A 124 -8.82 13.28 -5.11
CA TYR A 124 -9.00 13.93 -3.81
C TYR A 124 -7.81 14.82 -3.45
N CYS A 125 -6.57 14.35 -3.65
CA CYS A 125 -5.38 15.15 -3.36
C CYS A 125 -5.28 16.37 -4.26
N LYS A 126 -5.53 16.21 -5.57
CA LYS A 126 -5.54 17.31 -6.55
C LYS A 126 -6.58 18.37 -6.21
N GLU A 127 -7.80 17.97 -5.85
CA GLU A 127 -8.87 18.88 -5.43
C GLU A 127 -8.48 19.69 -4.19
N LYS A 128 -7.79 19.06 -3.23
CA LYS A 128 -7.35 19.69 -1.98
C LYS A 128 -6.01 20.43 -2.08
N GLY A 129 -5.33 20.39 -3.23
CA GLY A 129 -3.98 20.93 -3.38
C GLY A 129 -2.92 20.20 -2.54
N LEU A 130 -3.12 18.91 -2.26
CA LEU A 130 -2.22 18.08 -1.45
C LEU A 130 -1.21 17.34 -2.32
N LYS A 131 0.03 17.25 -1.82
CA LYS A 131 1.07 16.39 -2.39
C LYS A 131 0.95 14.99 -1.77
N TYR A 132 1.06 13.95 -2.59
CA TYR A 132 1.18 12.58 -2.09
C TYR A 132 2.13 11.72 -2.93
N ILE A 133 2.78 10.75 -2.28
CA ILE A 133 3.69 9.76 -2.88
C ILE A 133 3.02 8.38 -2.77
N PRO A 134 2.56 7.79 -3.89
CA PRO A 134 2.03 6.44 -3.93
C PRO A 134 3.14 5.39 -4.00
N LEU A 135 3.06 4.42 -3.08
CA LEU A 135 3.87 3.20 -3.06
C LEU A 135 2.94 2.00 -3.27
N VAL A 136 3.39 0.96 -3.97
CA VAL A 136 2.61 -0.23 -4.26
C VAL A 136 3.36 -1.47 -3.79
N ALA A 137 2.78 -2.22 -2.85
CA ALA A 137 3.27 -3.53 -2.44
C ALA A 137 2.79 -4.58 -3.45
N ASP A 138 3.54 -4.74 -4.53
CA ASP A 138 3.20 -5.61 -5.66
C ASP A 138 3.43 -7.09 -5.41
N HIS A 139 4.34 -7.46 -4.50
CA HIS A 139 4.74 -8.85 -4.24
C HIS A 139 5.03 -9.65 -5.52
N PHE A 140 5.48 -8.96 -6.57
CA PHE A 140 5.72 -9.53 -7.89
C PHE A 140 4.50 -10.17 -8.59
N ASP A 141 3.28 -9.80 -8.20
CA ASP A 141 2.06 -10.32 -8.79
C ASP A 141 1.99 -10.03 -10.30
N LEU A 142 1.71 -11.09 -11.08
CA LEU A 142 1.75 -11.06 -12.55
C LEU A 142 0.81 -10.01 -13.12
N ILE A 143 -0.39 -9.88 -12.56
CA ILE A 143 -1.39 -8.93 -13.06
C ILE A 143 -0.96 -7.46 -12.92
N LEU A 144 -0.12 -7.15 -11.93
CA LEU A 144 0.41 -5.80 -11.74
C LEU A 144 1.61 -5.53 -12.65
N LYS A 145 2.48 -6.54 -12.85
CA LYS A 145 3.69 -6.42 -13.68
C LYS A 145 3.43 -6.49 -15.17
N HIS A 146 2.59 -7.44 -15.58
CA HIS A 146 2.30 -7.79 -16.96
C HIS A 146 0.79 -7.80 -17.18
N PRO A 147 0.13 -6.63 -17.03
CA PRO A 147 -1.32 -6.52 -17.24
C PRO A 147 -1.72 -6.97 -18.64
N ASP A 148 -0.83 -6.80 -19.63
CA ASP A 148 -1.01 -7.18 -21.03
C ASP A 148 -1.24 -8.68 -21.23
N ARG A 149 -0.82 -9.50 -20.26
CA ARG A 149 -1.01 -10.95 -20.28
C ARG A 149 -2.29 -11.41 -19.60
N VAL A 150 -3.00 -10.51 -18.92
CA VAL A 150 -4.16 -10.82 -18.09
C VAL A 150 -5.42 -10.11 -18.57
N PHE A 151 -5.30 -8.85 -19.01
CA PHE A 151 -6.40 -8.07 -19.55
C PHE A 151 -6.50 -8.27 -21.07
N GLU A 152 -7.70 -8.56 -21.58
CA GLU A 152 -7.95 -8.73 -23.02
C GLU A 152 -7.56 -7.49 -23.83
N GLU A 153 -7.80 -6.29 -23.28
CA GLU A 153 -7.45 -5.01 -23.90
C GLU A 153 -6.11 -4.43 -23.42
N GLY A 154 -5.22 -5.28 -22.91
CA GLY A 154 -3.83 -4.94 -22.60
C GLY A 154 -3.59 -4.26 -21.24
N ILE A 155 -4.38 -3.25 -20.87
CA ILE A 155 -4.25 -2.58 -19.56
C ILE A 155 -5.64 -2.30 -19.00
N GLY A 156 -5.86 -2.68 -17.75
CA GLY A 156 -7.15 -2.51 -17.06
C GLY A 156 -7.66 -1.07 -17.00
N ASP A 157 -8.98 -0.90 -16.89
CA ASP A 157 -9.65 0.39 -17.08
C ASP A 157 -9.21 1.45 -16.05
N TRP A 158 -9.21 1.11 -14.76
CA TRP A 158 -8.75 2.04 -13.73
C TRP A 158 -7.25 2.30 -13.81
N ARG A 159 -6.48 1.32 -14.30
CA ARG A 159 -5.03 1.49 -14.48
C ARG A 159 -4.73 2.53 -15.57
N ARG A 160 -5.48 2.53 -16.67
CA ARG A 160 -5.36 3.56 -17.74
C ARG A 160 -5.49 4.96 -17.17
N LEU A 161 -6.44 5.17 -16.26
CA LEU A 161 -6.67 6.46 -15.61
C LEU A 161 -5.52 6.89 -14.67
N CYS A 162 -4.64 5.97 -14.29
CA CYS A 162 -3.48 6.23 -13.44
C CYS A 162 -2.18 6.53 -14.21
N GLU A 163 -2.20 6.65 -15.54
CA GLU A 163 -1.00 6.79 -16.38
C GLU A 163 -0.09 7.97 -15.97
N ASN A 164 -0.69 9.05 -15.45
CA ASN A 164 -0.01 10.28 -15.04
C ASN A 164 0.28 10.34 -13.54
N ILE A 165 0.02 9.26 -12.80
CA ILE A 165 0.28 9.17 -11.36
C ILE A 165 1.67 8.55 -11.16
N PRO A 166 2.66 9.28 -10.62
CA PRO A 166 3.99 8.74 -10.38
C PRO A 166 3.97 7.84 -9.15
N TYR A 167 3.77 6.53 -9.34
CA TYR A 167 3.82 5.53 -8.26
C TYR A 167 5.11 4.71 -8.28
N THR A 168 5.49 4.16 -7.12
CA THR A 168 6.67 3.30 -6.97
C THR A 168 6.28 1.90 -6.51
N PHE A 169 6.69 0.88 -7.25
CA PHE A 169 6.56 -0.52 -6.82
C PHE A 169 7.65 -0.86 -5.80
N LEU A 170 7.26 -1.35 -4.61
CA LEU A 170 8.21 -1.57 -3.53
C LEU A 170 9.20 -2.69 -3.83
N HIS A 171 8.74 -3.82 -4.39
CA HIS A 171 9.61 -4.98 -4.54
C HIS A 171 10.67 -4.76 -5.62
N PRO A 172 10.32 -4.50 -6.89
CA PRO A 172 11.32 -4.33 -7.94
C PRO A 172 12.19 -3.07 -7.77
N THR A 173 11.70 -2.02 -7.09
CA THR A 173 12.45 -0.76 -6.95
C THR A 173 13.27 -0.69 -5.67
N CYS A 174 12.77 -1.20 -4.55
CA CYS A 174 13.40 -0.99 -3.25
C CYS A 174 13.95 -2.27 -2.63
N LEU A 175 13.24 -3.40 -2.76
CA LEU A 175 13.53 -4.60 -1.98
C LEU A 175 14.28 -5.68 -2.77
N GLY A 176 14.11 -5.74 -4.08
CA GLY A 176 14.51 -6.87 -4.93
C GLY A 176 13.79 -8.17 -4.52
N THR A 177 14.22 -9.33 -5.01
CA THR A 177 13.61 -10.62 -4.60
C THR A 177 14.19 -11.14 -3.28
N SER A 178 13.50 -12.07 -2.62
CA SER A 178 14.02 -12.73 -1.42
C SER A 178 15.24 -13.61 -1.69
N GLU A 179 15.39 -14.09 -2.93
CA GLU A 179 16.54 -14.87 -3.39
C GLU A 179 17.75 -13.97 -3.65
N GLU A 180 17.55 -12.81 -4.27
CA GLU A 180 18.62 -11.87 -4.62
C GLU A 180 19.08 -11.02 -3.42
N PHE A 181 18.14 -10.58 -2.58
CA PHE A 181 18.40 -9.69 -1.45
C PHE A 181 17.73 -10.21 -0.17
N PRO A 182 18.08 -11.41 0.31
CA PRO A 182 17.44 -12.02 1.48
C PRO A 182 17.50 -11.15 2.74
N GLU A 183 18.51 -10.28 2.85
CA GLU A 183 18.66 -9.40 3.99
C GLU A 183 17.67 -8.24 4.02
N ASN A 184 16.98 -7.95 2.90
CA ASN A 184 15.89 -6.98 2.86
C ASN A 184 14.59 -7.53 3.45
N TYR A 185 14.53 -8.82 3.77
CA TYR A 185 13.33 -9.51 4.25
C TYR A 185 13.51 -10.03 5.68
N ALA A 186 12.47 -9.90 6.49
CA ALA A 186 12.46 -10.41 7.86
C ALA A 186 12.48 -11.94 7.86
N GLN A 187 13.34 -12.51 8.71
CA GLN A 187 13.45 -13.95 8.91
C GLN A 187 12.53 -14.35 10.07
N GLY A 188 11.42 -15.03 9.79
CA GLY A 188 10.43 -15.37 10.82
C GLY A 188 9.27 -16.23 10.33
N VAL A 189 8.37 -16.60 11.25
CA VAL A 189 7.21 -17.49 11.00
C VAL A 189 6.25 -16.93 9.94
N ARG A 190 6.23 -15.61 9.74
CA ARG A 190 5.45 -14.93 8.69
C ARG A 190 6.33 -14.21 7.68
N GLY A 191 7.59 -14.65 7.55
CA GLY A 191 8.64 -14.01 6.76
C GLY A 191 8.15 -13.59 5.37
N GLY A 192 8.75 -12.51 4.86
CA GLY A 192 8.33 -11.87 3.62
C GLY A 192 7.90 -10.41 3.78
N HIS A 193 7.76 -9.88 5.01
CA HIS A 193 7.80 -8.42 5.18
C HIS A 193 9.25 -7.89 5.13
N PRO A 194 9.44 -6.59 4.89
CA PRO A 194 10.76 -5.99 4.91
C PRO A 194 11.42 -6.09 6.30
N SER A 195 12.71 -6.45 6.31
CA SER A 195 13.55 -6.33 7.51
C SER A 195 13.84 -4.86 7.84
N ALA A 196 14.59 -4.59 8.92
CA ALA A 196 15.11 -3.25 9.18
C ALA A 196 15.92 -2.68 7.99
N LYS A 197 16.68 -3.53 7.28
CA LYS A 197 17.42 -3.13 6.08
C LYS A 197 16.48 -2.86 4.89
N GLY A 198 15.45 -3.69 4.69
CA GLY A 198 14.43 -3.44 3.66
C GLY A 198 13.65 -2.14 3.93
N HIS A 199 13.27 -1.88 5.18
CA HIS A 199 12.67 -0.61 5.59
C HIS A 199 13.59 0.59 5.35
N LYS A 200 14.90 0.45 5.55
CA LYS A 200 15.88 1.50 5.20
C LYS A 200 15.92 1.74 3.68
N ALA A 201 15.86 0.68 2.86
CA ALA A 201 15.82 0.82 1.41
C ALA A 201 14.55 1.58 0.94
N ILE A 202 13.38 1.23 1.50
CA ILE A 202 12.13 1.95 1.25
C ILE A 202 12.25 3.42 1.69
N ALA A 203 12.82 3.68 2.87
CA ALA A 203 12.99 5.05 3.38
C ALA A 203 13.87 5.90 2.46
N ASN A 204 14.99 5.35 1.99
CA ASN A 204 15.89 6.04 1.06
C ASN A 204 15.17 6.43 -0.24
N LYS A 205 14.37 5.52 -0.80
CA LYS A 205 13.59 5.83 -2.01
C LYS A 205 12.55 6.92 -1.76
N ILE A 206 11.87 6.89 -0.61
CA ILE A 206 10.92 7.94 -0.25
C ILE A 206 11.64 9.30 -0.10
N ILE A 207 12.81 9.34 0.54
CA ILE A 207 13.61 10.58 0.67
C ILE A 207 13.97 11.14 -0.70
N GLU A 208 14.48 10.29 -1.61
CA GLU A 208 14.77 10.67 -3.00
C GLU A 208 13.54 11.27 -3.71
N LEU A 209 12.37 10.65 -3.54
CA LEU A 209 11.12 11.15 -4.12
C LEU A 209 10.67 12.48 -3.51
N ILE A 210 10.89 12.68 -2.20
CA ILE A 210 10.55 13.95 -1.52
C ILE A 210 11.45 15.08 -2.01
N ASP A 211 12.75 14.83 -2.15
CA ASP A 211 13.72 15.84 -2.61
C ASP A 211 13.51 16.27 -4.07
N ALA A 212 12.75 15.48 -4.84
CA ALA A 212 12.42 15.77 -6.25
C ALA A 212 11.14 16.59 -6.46
N ILE A 213 10.39 16.95 -5.38
CA ILE A 213 9.05 17.58 -5.41
C ILE A 213 9.06 19.00 -4.86
#